data_AF-A0A126NGZ9-F1
#
_entry.id   AF-A0A126NGZ9-F1
#
_cell.length_a   1.000
_cell.length_b   1.000
_cell.length_c   1.000
_cell.angle_alpha   90.00
_cell.angle_beta   90.00
_cell.angle_gamma   90.00
#
_symmetry.space_group_name_H-M   'P 1'
#
loop_
_entity.id
_entity.type
_entity.pdbx_description
1 polymer ?
#
loop_
_entity_poly.entity_id
_entity_poly.type
_entity_poly.pdbx_seq_one_letter_code
_entity_poly.pdbx_strand_id
1 'polypeptide(L)'
;MHEFESALRAFAVSKAPKKTESTGASAYQAGSSLSSAFRRTREALEKEVQDGELFRVFDDVIVPMNLRASMSVCVSFRWRADARDAWVDGSIKFTHTVVPRTDYLHPSSKRKPSAAVENREHQDKLYAEWDHLKRLALWSVRDFFRSGGTADDVPAVFPVVLDSYSRQLNNYSANFWRHTAERDA
;
A
#
# COMPACT_ATOMS: atom_id res chain seq x y z
N MET A 1 -8.42 19.63 -4.17
CA MET A 1 -8.21 20.97 -4.76
C MET A 1 -9.43 21.40 -5.60
N HIS A 2 -9.88 20.57 -6.56
CA HIS A 2 -11.05 20.84 -7.40
C HIS A 2 -12.34 21.17 -6.61
N GLU A 3 -12.57 20.52 -5.47
CA GLU A 3 -13.74 20.77 -4.62
C GLU A 3 -13.77 22.19 -4.05
N PHE A 4 -12.63 22.69 -3.56
CA PHE A 4 -12.51 24.06 -3.03
C PHE A 4 -12.71 25.11 -4.13
N GLU A 5 -12.10 24.91 -5.31
CA GLU A 5 -12.30 25.81 -6.45
C GLU A 5 -13.75 25.85 -6.91
N SER A 6 -14.42 24.69 -6.92
CA SER A 6 -15.83 24.58 -7.30
C SER A 6 -16.74 25.28 -6.27
N ALA A 7 -16.43 25.16 -4.98
CA ALA A 7 -17.14 25.86 -3.91
C ALA A 7 -16.94 27.38 -3.97
N LEU A 8 -15.72 27.85 -4.27
CA LEU A 8 -15.43 29.28 -4.49
C LEU A 8 -16.17 29.84 -5.69
N ARG A 9 -16.19 29.11 -6.81
CA ARG A 9 -16.96 29.51 -8.00
C ARG A 9 -18.45 29.58 -7.67
N ALA A 10 -19.01 28.59 -6.98
CA ALA A 10 -20.42 28.58 -6.57
C ALA A 10 -20.78 29.75 -5.64
N PHE A 11 -19.88 30.14 -4.74
CA PHE A 11 -20.04 31.32 -3.90
C PHE A 11 -20.02 32.61 -4.74
N ALA A 12 -19.06 32.74 -5.67
CA ALA A 12 -18.90 33.95 -6.49
C ALA A 12 -20.10 34.28 -7.39
N VAL A 13 -20.83 33.28 -7.89
CA VAL A 13 -22.04 33.50 -8.72
C VAL A 13 -23.34 33.59 -7.91
N SER A 14 -23.30 33.34 -6.60
CA SER A 14 -24.50 33.33 -5.75
C SER A 14 -24.90 34.73 -5.30
N LYS A 15 -26.11 35.17 -5.70
CA LYS A 15 -26.64 36.52 -5.42
C LYS A 15 -27.78 36.56 -4.40
N ALA A 16 -28.42 35.41 -4.13
CA ALA A 16 -29.54 35.33 -3.19
C ALA A 16 -29.02 35.09 -1.76
N PRO A 17 -29.48 35.83 -0.74
CA PRO A 17 -28.85 35.87 0.58
C PRO A 17 -28.71 34.49 1.23
N LYS A 18 -29.77 33.68 1.26
CA LYS A 18 -29.74 32.31 1.78
C LYS A 18 -28.79 31.37 1.01
N LYS A 19 -28.64 31.59 -0.30
CA LYS A 19 -27.76 30.79 -1.16
C LYS A 19 -26.31 31.24 -1.03
N THR A 20 -26.06 32.52 -0.85
CA THR A 20 -24.74 33.11 -0.57
C THR A 20 -24.20 32.63 0.78
N GLU A 21 -25.04 32.58 1.82
CA GLU A 21 -24.65 32.05 3.13
C GLU A 21 -24.27 30.56 3.07
N SER A 22 -25.11 29.73 2.42
CA SER A 22 -24.84 28.30 2.27
C SER A 22 -23.60 28.01 1.41
N THR A 23 -23.42 28.70 0.28
CA THR A 23 -22.23 28.54 -0.57
C THR A 23 -20.97 29.09 0.10
N GLY A 24 -21.09 30.13 0.94
CA GLY A 24 -20.01 30.63 1.78
C GLY A 24 -19.56 29.58 2.81
N ALA A 25 -20.49 29.00 3.56
CA ALA A 25 -20.18 27.93 4.52
C ALA A 25 -19.51 26.72 3.84
N SER A 26 -19.99 26.33 2.65
CA SER A 26 -19.39 25.25 1.86
C SER A 26 -17.96 25.59 1.40
N ALA A 27 -17.70 26.82 0.95
CA ALA A 27 -16.36 27.28 0.58
C ALA A 27 -15.39 27.28 1.78
N TYR A 28 -15.85 27.74 2.96
CA TYR A 28 -15.07 27.66 4.19
C TYR A 28 -14.73 26.21 4.58
N GLN A 29 -15.70 25.30 4.52
CA GLN A 29 -15.48 23.89 4.85
C GLN A 29 -14.50 23.23 3.88
N ALA A 30 -14.65 23.48 2.58
CA ALA A 30 -13.74 22.95 1.57
C ALA A 30 -12.31 23.52 1.74
N GLY A 31 -12.17 24.79 2.12
CA GLY A 31 -10.88 25.41 2.45
C GLY A 31 -10.22 24.79 3.68
N SER A 32 -11.00 24.58 4.75
CA SER A 32 -10.52 23.92 5.98
C SER A 32 -10.08 22.47 5.72
N SER A 33 -10.84 21.73 4.90
CA SER A 33 -10.49 20.38 4.47
C SER A 33 -9.18 20.36 3.68
N LEU A 34 -9.00 21.28 2.73
CA LEU A 34 -7.76 21.41 1.95
C LEU A 34 -6.56 21.76 2.84
N SER A 35 -6.71 22.71 3.75
CA SER A 35 -5.66 23.09 4.71
C SER A 35 -5.27 21.90 5.60
N SER A 36 -6.26 21.16 6.11
CA SER A 36 -6.05 19.97 6.92
C SER A 36 -5.38 18.84 6.14
N ALA A 37 -5.71 18.67 4.86
CA ALA A 37 -5.01 17.74 3.97
C ALA A 37 -3.54 18.14 3.78
N PHE A 38 -3.27 19.42 3.48
CA PHE A 38 -1.91 19.94 3.33
C PHE A 38 -1.06 19.76 4.59
N ARG A 39 -1.64 20.05 5.75
CA ARG A 39 -0.97 19.84 7.05
C ARG A 39 -0.58 18.38 7.24
N ARG A 40 -1.49 17.43 6.95
CA ARG A 40 -1.20 15.99 7.01
C ARG A 40 -0.10 15.58 6.03
N THR A 41 -0.09 16.11 4.81
CA THR A 41 0.96 15.83 3.83
C THR A 41 2.32 16.35 4.33
N ARG A 42 2.35 17.54 4.93
CA ARG A 42 3.58 18.11 5.50
C ARG A 42 4.10 17.26 6.66
N GLU A 43 3.25 16.92 7.62
CA GLU A 43 3.61 16.07 8.77
C GLU A 43 4.13 14.69 8.29
N ALA A 44 3.51 14.12 7.26
CA ALA A 44 3.95 12.86 6.67
C ALA A 44 5.33 12.98 5.99
N LEU A 45 5.59 14.09 5.29
CA LEU A 45 6.89 14.34 4.65
C LEU A 45 7.99 14.56 5.67
N GLU A 46 7.72 15.34 6.73
CA GLU A 46 8.67 15.56 7.82
C GLU A 46 9.04 14.23 8.49
N LYS A 47 8.05 13.35 8.71
CA LYS A 47 8.30 12.00 9.22
C LYS A 47 9.09 11.13 8.25
N GLU A 48 8.81 11.19 6.96
CA GLU A 48 9.56 10.44 5.95
C GLU A 48 11.03 10.89 5.84
N VAL A 49 11.29 12.20 5.99
CA VAL A 49 12.65 12.74 6.06
C VAL A 49 13.37 12.20 7.29
N GLN A 50 12.71 12.23 8.46
CA GLN A 50 13.28 11.72 9.71
C GLN A 50 13.53 10.21 9.65
N ASP A 51 12.57 9.44 9.14
CA ASP A 51 12.72 8.01 8.90
C ASP A 51 13.92 7.73 7.97
N GLY A 52 14.06 8.55 6.92
CA GLY A 52 15.15 8.46 5.92
C GLY A 52 16.55 8.72 6.47
N GLU A 53 16.67 9.25 7.69
CA GLU A 53 17.93 9.34 8.42
C GLU A 53 18.34 8.01 9.03
N LEU A 54 17.41 7.09 9.33
CA LEU A 54 17.71 5.82 10.01
C LEU A 54 17.53 4.61 9.09
N PHE A 55 16.56 4.63 8.20
CA PHE A 55 16.30 3.53 7.29
C PHE A 55 15.78 4.01 5.93
N ARG A 56 16.01 3.19 4.90
CA ARG A 56 15.46 3.39 3.55
C ARG A 56 15.00 2.06 3.00
N VAL A 57 13.77 2.00 2.52
CA VAL A 57 13.22 0.84 1.84
C VAL A 57 13.15 1.14 0.36
N PHE A 58 13.77 0.31 -0.47
CA PHE A 58 13.81 0.52 -1.90
C PHE A 58 12.57 -0.10 -2.58
N ASP A 59 11.87 0.71 -3.38
CA ASP A 59 10.66 0.31 -4.14
C ASP A 59 11.00 -0.11 -5.59
N ASP A 60 12.27 -0.39 -5.86
CA ASP A 60 12.77 -0.85 -7.16
C ASP A 60 12.47 -2.34 -7.43
N VAL A 61 11.30 -2.81 -6.97
CA VAL A 61 10.84 -4.18 -7.22
C VAL A 61 10.37 -4.29 -8.66
N ILE A 62 11.17 -5.01 -9.47
CA ILE A 62 10.91 -5.28 -10.88
C ILE A 62 9.81 -6.33 -11.03
N VAL A 63 8.86 -6.06 -11.93
CA VAL A 63 7.81 -7.02 -12.32
C VAL A 63 8.46 -8.22 -13.04
N PRO A 64 8.22 -9.46 -12.60
CA PRO A 64 8.67 -10.64 -13.34
C PRO A 64 8.05 -10.68 -14.75
N MET A 65 8.86 -10.99 -15.75
CA MET A 65 8.44 -11.01 -17.17
C MET A 65 7.28 -12.00 -17.44
N ASN A 66 7.17 -13.07 -16.65
CA ASN A 66 6.05 -14.00 -16.68
C ASN A 66 5.58 -14.26 -15.26
N LEU A 67 4.38 -13.79 -14.92
CA LEU A 67 3.78 -14.07 -13.64
C LEU A 67 3.22 -15.49 -13.61
N ARG A 68 3.56 -16.20 -12.53
CA ARG A 68 3.09 -17.54 -12.22
C ARG A 68 2.30 -17.49 -10.91
N ALA A 69 1.51 -18.52 -10.65
CA ALA A 69 0.79 -18.64 -9.38
C ALA A 69 1.74 -18.61 -8.18
N SER A 70 2.95 -19.19 -8.30
CA SER A 70 4.03 -18.98 -7.32
C SER A 70 4.77 -17.69 -7.68
N MET A 71 4.71 -16.70 -6.79
CA MET A 71 5.34 -15.40 -6.96
C MET A 71 6.22 -15.06 -5.75
N SER A 72 7.21 -14.21 -5.99
CA SER A 72 8.07 -13.67 -4.95
C SER A 72 8.33 -12.20 -5.16
N VAL A 73 8.44 -11.47 -4.06
CA VAL A 73 8.83 -10.06 -4.03
C VAL A 73 10.07 -9.95 -3.14
N CYS A 74 11.15 -9.38 -3.68
CA CYS A 74 12.33 -9.06 -2.91
C CYS A 74 12.29 -7.56 -2.57
N VAL A 75 12.39 -7.23 -1.28
CA VAL A 75 12.49 -5.85 -0.81
C VAL A 75 13.88 -5.65 -0.26
N SER A 76 14.61 -4.74 -0.88
CA SER A 76 15.92 -4.30 -0.40
C SER A 76 15.75 -3.12 0.54
N PHE A 77 16.61 -3.00 1.54
CA PHE A 77 16.61 -1.90 2.47
C PHE A 77 18.02 -1.55 2.94
N ARG A 78 18.14 -0.35 3.50
CA ARG A 78 19.29 0.07 4.30
C ARG A 78 18.80 0.53 5.66
N TRP A 79 19.57 0.23 6.69
CA TRP A 79 19.25 0.58 8.06
C TRP A 79 20.52 0.96 8.82
N ARG A 80 20.39 1.80 9.85
CA ARG A 80 21.42 2.11 10.83
C ARG A 80 20.77 2.49 12.16
N ALA A 81 21.48 2.25 13.27
CA ALA A 81 20.96 2.54 14.60
C ALA A 81 20.93 4.04 14.89
N ASP A 82 21.99 4.76 14.54
CA ASP A 82 22.09 6.21 14.65
C ASP A 82 22.47 6.88 13.32
N ALA A 83 22.17 8.18 13.18
CA ALA A 83 22.52 8.97 12.01
C ALA A 83 24.03 9.05 11.73
N ARG A 84 24.87 8.72 12.72
CA ARG A 84 26.34 8.68 12.61
C ARG A 84 26.89 7.30 12.25
N ASP A 85 26.08 6.26 12.39
CA ASP A 85 26.52 4.89 12.13
C ASP A 85 26.57 4.59 10.63
N ALA A 86 27.35 3.56 10.31
CA ALA A 86 27.41 3.02 8.95
C ALA A 86 26.07 2.36 8.58
N TRP A 87 25.71 2.48 7.30
CA TRP A 87 24.55 1.79 6.76
C TRP A 87 24.79 0.28 6.68
N VAL A 88 23.80 -0.48 7.12
CA VAL A 88 23.68 -1.92 6.92
C VAL A 88 22.69 -2.14 5.78
N ASP A 89 23.16 -2.75 4.70
CA ASP A 89 22.33 -3.20 3.60
C ASP A 89 21.70 -4.57 3.92
N GLY A 90 20.44 -4.74 3.57
CA GLY A 90 19.72 -5.99 3.76
C GLY A 90 18.64 -6.20 2.70
N SER A 91 18.10 -7.41 2.65
CA SER A 91 16.96 -7.72 1.81
C SER A 91 16.13 -8.85 2.40
N ILE A 92 14.83 -8.82 2.10
CA ILE A 92 13.87 -9.85 2.48
C ILE A 92 13.10 -10.30 1.25
N LYS A 93 12.97 -11.61 1.09
CA LYS A 93 12.18 -12.23 0.03
C LYS A 93 10.86 -12.76 0.56
N PHE A 94 9.78 -12.11 0.16
CA PHE A 94 8.41 -12.58 0.38
C PHE A 94 8.03 -13.61 -0.66
N THR A 95 7.44 -14.72 -0.25
CA THR A 95 6.95 -15.77 -1.17
C THR A 95 5.46 -16.01 -0.98
N HIS A 96 4.72 -16.09 -2.07
CA HIS A 96 3.28 -16.33 -2.10
C HIS A 96 2.91 -17.32 -3.20
N THR A 97 1.93 -18.18 -2.95
CA THR A 97 1.31 -19.03 -3.97
C THR A 97 -0.17 -18.71 -4.05
N VAL A 98 -0.59 -18.19 -5.21
CA VAL A 98 -1.98 -17.85 -5.50
C VAL A 98 -2.80 -19.14 -5.55
N VAL A 99 -3.83 -19.22 -4.72
CA VAL A 99 -4.82 -20.29 -4.78
C VAL A 99 -5.93 -19.85 -5.74
N PRO A 100 -6.12 -20.52 -6.90
CA PRO A 100 -7.17 -20.15 -7.83
C PRO A 100 -8.54 -20.32 -7.17
N ARG A 101 -9.36 -19.27 -7.19
CA ARG A 101 -10.75 -19.36 -6.73
C ARG A 101 -11.69 -19.34 -7.92
N THR A 102 -12.60 -20.30 -7.95
CA THR A 102 -13.75 -20.25 -8.86
C THR A 102 -14.71 -19.19 -8.32
N ASP A 103 -14.91 -18.13 -9.09
CA ASP A 103 -15.84 -17.07 -8.73
C ASP A 103 -17.26 -17.49 -9.08
N TYR A 104 -17.94 -18.12 -8.12
CA TYR A 104 -19.31 -18.61 -8.28
C TYR A 104 -20.36 -17.49 -8.23
N LEU A 105 -19.97 -16.27 -7.84
CA LEU A 105 -20.89 -15.13 -7.73
C LEU A 105 -21.02 -14.35 -9.03
N HIS A 106 -20.07 -14.52 -9.95
CA HIS A 106 -20.16 -13.94 -11.29
C HIS A 106 -20.92 -14.88 -12.23
N PRO A 107 -22.05 -14.45 -12.81
CA PRO A 107 -22.74 -15.26 -13.81
C PRO A 107 -21.80 -15.53 -14.96
N SER A 108 -21.58 -16.81 -15.26
CA SER A 108 -20.74 -17.22 -16.39
C SER A 108 -21.26 -16.56 -17.68
N SER A 109 -20.36 -15.96 -18.45
CA SER A 109 -20.69 -15.40 -19.76
C SER A 109 -21.46 -16.41 -20.60
N LYS A 110 -22.56 -15.98 -21.24
CA LYS A 110 -23.34 -16.82 -22.17
C LYS A 110 -22.53 -17.27 -23.40
N ARG A 111 -21.42 -16.60 -23.70
CA ARG A 111 -20.51 -16.92 -24.79
C ARG A 111 -19.15 -17.31 -24.23
N LYS A 112 -18.63 -18.48 -24.62
CA LYS A 112 -17.28 -18.92 -24.24
C LYS A 112 -16.25 -17.86 -24.70
N PRO A 113 -15.47 -17.25 -23.79
CA PRO A 113 -14.41 -16.34 -24.18
C PRO A 113 -13.35 -17.08 -25.01
N SER A 114 -12.59 -16.34 -25.81
CA SER A 114 -11.47 -16.95 -26.55
C SER A 114 -10.33 -17.25 -25.57
N ALA A 115 -9.51 -18.25 -25.90
CA ALA A 115 -8.35 -18.61 -25.09
C ALA A 115 -7.39 -17.42 -24.85
N ALA A 116 -7.30 -16.50 -25.81
CA ALA A 116 -6.50 -15.28 -25.68
C ALA A 116 -7.05 -14.31 -24.61
N VAL A 117 -8.38 -14.17 -24.53
CA VAL A 117 -9.03 -13.33 -23.51
C VAL A 117 -8.91 -13.96 -22.13
N GLU A 118 -9.16 -15.26 -22.01
CA GLU A 118 -9.02 -15.99 -20.73
C GLU A 118 -7.58 -15.89 -20.19
N ASN A 119 -6.58 -16.06 -21.07
CA ASN A 119 -5.18 -15.93 -20.66
C ASN A 119 -4.83 -14.50 -20.22
N ARG A 120 -5.37 -13.48 -20.91
CA ARG A 120 -5.17 -12.08 -20.52
C ARG A 120 -5.78 -11.80 -19.15
N GLU A 121 -7.04 -12.17 -18.92
CA GLU A 121 -7.70 -11.98 -17.63
C GLU A 121 -6.97 -12.71 -16.50
N HIS A 122 -6.42 -13.90 -16.78
CA HIS A 122 -5.61 -14.63 -15.82
C HIS A 122 -4.31 -13.88 -15.48
N GLN A 123 -3.60 -13.37 -16.48
CA GLN A 123 -2.39 -12.57 -16.27
C GLN A 123 -2.68 -11.26 -15.53
N ASP A 124 -3.78 -10.58 -15.86
CA ASP A 124 -4.20 -9.35 -15.18
C ASP A 124 -4.49 -9.61 -13.69
N LYS A 125 -5.13 -10.74 -13.35
CA LYS A 125 -5.36 -11.15 -11.96
C LYS A 125 -4.06 -11.47 -11.23
N LEU A 126 -3.14 -12.21 -11.86
CA LEU A 126 -1.83 -12.49 -11.27
C LEU A 126 -1.03 -11.22 -11.04
N TYR A 127 -1.13 -10.25 -11.94
CA TYR A 127 -0.50 -8.94 -11.79
C TYR A 127 -1.08 -8.16 -10.62
N ALA A 128 -2.40 -8.11 -10.49
CA ALA A 128 -3.06 -7.44 -9.36
C ALA A 128 -2.65 -8.06 -8.01
N GLU A 129 -2.56 -9.39 -7.93
CA GLU A 129 -2.13 -10.08 -6.71
C GLU A 129 -0.65 -9.82 -6.40
N TRP A 130 0.22 -9.83 -7.42
CA TRP A 130 1.63 -9.49 -7.27
C TRP A 130 1.84 -8.04 -6.84
N ASP A 131 1.09 -7.09 -7.41
CA ASP A 131 1.13 -5.68 -7.03
C ASP A 131 0.64 -5.47 -5.59
N HIS A 132 -0.41 -6.21 -5.18
CA HIS A 132 -0.87 -6.22 -3.81
C HIS A 132 0.19 -6.75 -2.85
N LEU A 133 0.81 -7.90 -3.16
CA LEU A 133 1.91 -8.47 -2.39
C LEU A 133 3.09 -7.49 -2.29
N LYS A 134 3.46 -6.84 -3.39
CA LYS A 134 4.53 -5.84 -3.43
C LYS A 134 4.26 -4.70 -2.44
N ARG A 135 3.06 -4.10 -2.47
CA ARG A 135 2.68 -3.04 -1.54
C ARG A 135 2.75 -3.49 -0.09
N LEU A 136 2.21 -4.69 0.21
CA LEU A 136 2.23 -5.24 1.57
C LEU A 136 3.65 -5.48 2.08
N ALA A 137 4.53 -6.02 1.23
CA ALA A 137 5.93 -6.24 1.55
C ALA A 137 6.66 -4.93 1.89
N LEU A 138 6.50 -3.90 1.06
CA LEU A 138 7.13 -2.59 1.28
C LEU A 138 6.61 -1.93 2.56
N TRP A 139 5.30 -1.94 2.78
CA TRP A 139 4.71 -1.36 3.98
C TRP A 139 5.13 -2.11 5.24
N SER A 140 5.15 -3.45 5.20
CA SER A 140 5.58 -4.27 6.33
C SER A 140 7.01 -3.96 6.77
N VAL A 141 7.96 -3.90 5.83
CA VAL A 141 9.37 -3.58 6.13
C VAL A 141 9.51 -2.14 6.65
N ARG A 142 8.79 -1.18 6.05
CA ARG A 142 8.80 0.21 6.52
C ARG A 142 8.25 0.33 7.94
N ASP A 143 7.10 -0.30 8.20
CA ASP A 143 6.43 -0.21 9.49
C ASP A 143 7.21 -0.95 10.59
N PHE A 144 7.92 -2.03 10.23
CA PHE A 144 8.86 -2.72 11.11
C PHE A 144 9.97 -1.77 11.62
N PHE A 145 10.68 -1.08 10.71
CA PHE A 145 11.72 -0.15 11.12
C PHE A 145 11.16 1.07 11.88
N ARG A 146 9.99 1.57 11.48
CA ARG A 146 9.28 2.64 12.24
C ARG A 146 8.92 2.23 13.66
N SER A 147 8.71 0.94 13.90
CA SER A 147 8.44 0.41 15.24
C SER A 147 9.70 0.21 16.09
N GLY A 148 10.88 0.54 15.56
CA GLY A 148 12.17 0.37 16.23
C GLY A 148 12.84 -0.98 15.97
N GLY A 149 12.38 -1.74 14.98
CA GLY A 149 12.98 -3.00 14.56
C GLY A 149 14.42 -2.82 14.05
N THR A 150 15.25 -3.85 14.21
CA THR A 150 16.64 -3.84 13.76
C THR A 150 16.82 -4.66 12.49
N ALA A 151 17.88 -4.39 11.71
CA ALA A 151 18.16 -5.15 10.50
C ALA A 151 18.37 -6.65 10.75
N ASP A 152 18.87 -7.02 11.93
CA ASP A 152 19.19 -8.40 12.31
C ASP A 152 17.95 -9.27 12.52
N ASP A 153 16.83 -8.65 12.89
CA ASP A 153 15.54 -9.32 13.09
C ASP A 153 14.80 -9.59 11.76
N VAL A 154 15.29 -9.05 10.64
CA VAL A 154 14.65 -9.22 9.33
C VAL A 154 15.04 -10.57 8.74
N PRO A 155 14.09 -11.49 8.50
CA PRO A 155 14.41 -12.77 7.91
C PRO A 155 14.76 -12.62 6.42
N ALA A 156 15.70 -13.43 5.95
CA ALA A 156 16.06 -13.46 4.52
C ALA A 156 14.90 -13.90 3.61
N VAL A 157 14.04 -14.80 4.10
CA VAL A 157 12.87 -15.32 3.38
C VAL A 157 11.67 -15.40 4.30
N PHE A 158 10.52 -14.89 3.86
CA PHE A 158 9.27 -14.95 4.60
C PHE A 158 8.11 -15.46 3.72
N PRO A 159 7.55 -16.65 4.02
CA PRO A 159 6.30 -17.08 3.41
C PRO A 159 5.13 -16.27 3.99
N VAL A 160 4.37 -15.61 3.12
CA VAL A 160 3.25 -14.78 3.58
C VAL A 160 2.15 -15.61 4.24
N VAL A 161 1.54 -15.04 5.28
CA VAL A 161 0.48 -15.68 6.03
C VAL A 161 -0.86 -15.27 5.45
N LEU A 162 -1.60 -16.22 4.88
CA LEU A 162 -2.91 -15.96 4.32
C LEU A 162 -3.96 -15.87 5.42
N ASP A 163 -4.98 -15.05 5.18
CA ASP A 163 -6.15 -14.98 6.04
C ASP A 163 -6.81 -16.37 6.17
N SER A 164 -7.14 -16.78 7.39
CA SER A 164 -7.64 -18.13 7.66
C SER A 164 -9.01 -18.39 7.02
N TYR A 165 -9.83 -17.36 6.87
CA TYR A 165 -11.17 -17.45 6.33
C TYR A 165 -11.18 -17.29 4.79
N SER A 166 -10.62 -16.19 4.30
CA SER A 166 -10.63 -15.87 2.86
C SER A 166 -9.54 -16.59 2.07
N ARG A 167 -8.49 -17.11 2.74
CA ARG A 167 -7.29 -17.69 2.11
C ARG A 167 -6.61 -16.72 1.13
N GLN A 168 -6.75 -15.42 1.38
CA GLN A 168 -6.22 -14.34 0.55
C GLN A 168 -5.18 -13.53 1.30
N LEU A 169 -4.41 -12.73 0.55
CA LEU A 169 -3.59 -11.68 1.12
C LEU A 169 -4.48 -10.64 1.81
N ASN A 170 -4.12 -10.29 3.03
CA ASN A 170 -4.70 -9.18 3.77
C ASN A 170 -3.59 -8.21 4.21
N ASN A 171 -3.98 -7.13 4.89
CA ASN A 171 -3.05 -6.08 5.34
C ASN A 171 -1.95 -6.57 6.30
N TYR A 172 -2.06 -7.78 6.84
CA TYR A 172 -1.11 -8.36 7.80
C TYR A 172 -0.34 -9.53 7.22
N SER A 173 -0.64 -9.98 5.99
CA SER A 173 -0.04 -11.17 5.40
C SER A 173 1.47 -11.09 5.24
N ALA A 174 2.04 -9.89 5.13
CA ALA A 174 3.47 -9.66 5.02
C ALA A 174 4.14 -9.29 6.35
N ASN A 175 3.43 -9.24 7.48
CA ASN A 175 3.99 -8.78 8.76
C ASN A 175 4.80 -9.88 9.45
N PHE A 176 6.05 -10.05 9.01
CA PHE A 176 6.97 -11.06 9.54
C PHE A 176 7.28 -10.89 11.04
N TRP A 177 7.12 -9.68 11.57
CA TRP A 177 7.39 -9.31 12.97
C TRP A 177 6.18 -9.44 13.90
N ARG A 178 4.99 -9.81 13.40
CA ARG A 178 3.82 -10.03 14.26
C ARG A 178 3.83 -11.40 14.95
N HIS A 179 4.44 -12.40 14.31
CA HIS A 179 4.46 -13.77 14.83
C HIS A 179 5.61 -14.04 15.82
N THR A 180 6.57 -13.12 15.96
CA THR A 180 7.58 -13.17 17.01
C THR A 180 6.99 -12.81 18.38
N ALA A 181 6.00 -11.91 18.43
CA ALA A 181 5.37 -11.49 19.68
C ALA A 181 4.50 -12.56 20.37
N GLU A 182 3.99 -13.55 19.63
CA GLU A 182 3.17 -14.64 20.20
C GLU A 182 4.01 -15.81 20.77
N ARG A 183 5.34 -15.80 20.60
CA ARG A 183 6.23 -16.84 21.13
C ARG A 183 6.81 -16.54 22.50
N ASP A 184 6.67 -15.31 22.99
CA ASP A 184 7.22 -14.84 24.27
C ASP A 184 6.13 -14.52 25.32
N ALA A 185 4.91 -15.06 25.15
CA ALA A 185 3.79 -14.92 26.09
C ALA A 185 3.41 -16.25 26.77
#